data_AF-A0A843B0H9-F1
#
_entry.id   AF-A0A843B0H9-F1
#
_cell.length_a   1.000
_cell.length_b   1.000
_cell.length_c   1.000
_cell.angle_alpha   90.00
_cell.angle_beta   90.00
_cell.angle_gamma   90.00
#
_symmetry.space_group_name_H-M   'P 1'
#
loop_
_entity.id
_entity.type
_entity.pdbx_description
1 polymer ?
#
loop_
_entity_poly.entity_id
_entity_poly.type
_entity_poly.pdbx_seq_one_letter_code
_entity_poly.pdbx_strand_id
1 'polypeptide(L)'
;MARDLHHLRPGGHAAAAGGADILSRLRVAGTIVIAFLVLALLPTPTVQGSDAPVDLAMGDHGSLPWSISSLQPGDRGTEAVEVRNGGTSPAYLRIWISGVQATDQGNDGAALIEYMRFGLAAEGLRTTMELPAAIDRFPASPSDRGQLVIGPIGAGAAATMYWTWEFVETGAPQNDAQGDGLSFDISYMLTDAPPPAVSYRYVTIDMLGWQTAMETDSTGVVQHAVDAVDPLGIHHLRVAAGTRIIDVEGNVPSRLVLSVIEGPDIDGPAGTVKLGPTYMLQGRLADGAPTEVMFSTPATVVLGVNAASVPAGYLPMGVHRLADGAWSRLPAASWNLSRWSAEGSVNGTGTLAVFAAPADDDTSPLSARNLDIQLTVQKNGWPIALSTTRGRSVTVTATVTNLGNTSGIYSVELLVDGAARSTVVVVLEAGEGRTVTFTVADMEDGDHELTLLDRTAKFRSGTSVEWLPILVPNALAISLLAYVRRRPPRGRRSGGRGALRGSPQEVQEAPGPSALENGVPMGELASNADIANPQLLGSISDKLEGRREHPSDIANPQLMGSISEALEGRIGSAPDGNPQLMRSLGSVWEWRRAPPNGGNGMA
;
A
#
# COMPACT_ATOMS: atom_id res chain seq x y z
N MET A 1 -69.60 -1.24 64.71
CA MET A 1 -69.30 -1.93 65.98
C MET A 1 -68.09 -1.23 66.64
N ALA A 2 -67.76 -1.59 67.88
CA ALA A 2 -66.53 -1.26 68.64
C ALA A 2 -65.22 -1.37 67.80
N ARG A 3 -64.05 -0.76 68.11
CA ARG A 3 -63.51 0.09 69.22
C ARG A 3 -62.08 0.61 68.81
N ASP A 4 -61.35 1.57 69.40
CA ASP A 4 -61.61 2.65 70.39
C ASP A 4 -60.45 3.72 70.41
N LEU A 5 -60.61 4.82 71.17
CA LEU A 5 -59.62 5.62 71.96
C LEU A 5 -58.15 5.82 71.45
N HIS A 6 -57.75 7.06 71.07
CA HIS A 6 -57.02 8.10 71.88
C HIS A 6 -55.45 8.04 71.81
N HIS A 7 -54.64 9.10 71.96
CA HIS A 7 -54.77 10.52 72.41
C HIS A 7 -53.63 11.39 71.72
N LEU A 8 -53.24 12.66 72.00
CA LEU A 8 -53.50 13.70 73.03
C LEU A 8 -53.34 15.17 72.45
N ARG A 9 -52.60 16.09 73.10
CA ARG A 9 -52.31 17.54 72.86
C ARG A 9 -51.07 17.98 73.70
N PRO A 10 -50.52 19.25 73.73
CA PRO A 10 -50.72 20.52 72.97
C PRO A 10 -49.42 20.92 72.17
N GLY A 11 -48.99 22.16 71.79
CA GLY A 11 -49.42 23.59 71.90
C GLY A 11 -48.67 24.41 72.98
N GLY A 12 -48.18 25.67 72.80
CA GLY A 12 -48.16 26.63 71.66
C GLY A 12 -47.60 28.04 72.04
N HIS A 13 -47.71 29.07 71.15
CA HIS A 13 -47.49 30.55 71.33
C HIS A 13 -46.04 31.11 71.45
N ALA A 14 -45.69 32.39 71.17
CA ALA A 14 -46.25 33.49 70.31
C ALA A 14 -45.32 34.76 70.26
N ALA A 15 -45.67 35.79 69.45
CA ALA A 15 -45.24 37.23 69.50
C ALA A 15 -43.79 37.59 69.03
N ALA A 16 -43.37 38.84 68.68
CA ALA A 16 -43.98 40.11 68.16
C ALA A 16 -42.85 41.21 68.00
N ALA A 17 -43.00 42.42 67.43
CA ALA A 17 -43.69 42.98 66.24
C ALA A 17 -43.36 44.51 66.06
N GLY A 18 -43.37 45.06 64.82
CA GLY A 18 -43.32 46.53 64.51
C GLY A 18 -42.08 47.04 63.72
N GLY A 19 -42.10 48.19 63.03
CA GLY A 19 -43.21 49.07 62.64
C GLY A 19 -42.82 50.51 62.13
N ALA A 20 -43.73 51.17 61.39
CA ALA A 20 -43.87 52.64 61.12
C ALA A 20 -42.76 53.40 60.32
N ASP A 21 -42.92 54.64 59.79
CA ASP A 21 -43.97 55.46 59.09
C ASP A 21 -43.26 56.81 58.66
N ILE A 22 -43.70 57.90 57.99
CA ILE A 22 -44.96 58.52 57.49
C ILE A 22 -44.61 59.44 56.27
N LEU A 23 -45.60 59.91 55.47
CA LEU A 23 -45.75 61.21 54.72
C LEU A 23 -46.29 61.01 53.27
N SER A 24 -47.59 61.15 52.91
CA SER A 24 -48.58 62.25 52.97
C SER A 24 -48.75 63.10 51.68
N ARG A 25 -49.94 63.10 51.03
CA ARG A 25 -50.83 64.29 50.76
C ARG A 25 -51.92 64.09 49.65
N LEU A 26 -53.14 64.55 49.99
CA LEU A 26 -54.24 65.18 49.19
C LEU A 26 -54.78 64.61 47.84
N ARG A 27 -55.99 64.01 47.94
CA ARG A 27 -57.30 64.42 47.35
C ARG A 27 -57.50 64.77 45.84
N VAL A 28 -58.31 63.90 45.19
CA VAL A 28 -59.63 64.17 44.51
C VAL A 28 -59.71 64.69 43.03
N ALA A 29 -60.66 64.06 42.31
CA ALA A 29 -61.38 64.44 41.06
C ALA A 29 -60.72 64.14 39.70
N GLY A 30 -61.33 63.20 38.95
CA GLY A 30 -60.88 62.69 37.65
C GLY A 30 -61.34 63.46 36.41
N THR A 31 -61.10 62.86 35.24
CA THR A 31 -61.88 62.94 33.97
C THR A 31 -61.38 61.82 33.02
N ILE A 32 -62.19 61.44 32.03
CA ILE A 32 -61.94 60.37 31.02
C ILE A 32 -61.10 60.91 29.83
N VAL A 33 -60.44 60.02 29.04
CA VAL A 33 -59.84 60.16 27.65
C VAL A 33 -58.35 59.73 27.62
N ILE A 34 -57.80 58.93 26.69
CA ILE A 34 -58.30 57.99 25.64
C ILE A 34 -57.19 56.96 25.28
N ALA A 35 -57.59 55.73 24.91
CA ALA A 35 -56.93 54.68 24.07
C ALA A 35 -55.44 54.24 24.20
N PHE A 36 -55.22 52.96 23.86
CA PHE A 36 -53.95 52.20 23.79
C PHE A 36 -53.19 52.07 25.13
N LEU A 37 -52.61 50.93 25.51
CA LEU A 37 -52.33 49.68 24.79
C LEU A 37 -52.59 48.49 25.74
N VAL A 38 -53.49 47.57 25.39
CA VAL A 38 -53.61 46.26 26.07
C VAL A 38 -53.00 45.20 25.16
N LEU A 39 -51.69 45.07 25.25
CA LEU A 39 -50.88 44.05 24.58
C LEU A 39 -49.69 43.73 25.51
N ALA A 40 -49.06 42.56 25.34
CA ALA A 40 -47.99 42.05 26.21
C ALA A 40 -48.40 41.75 27.67
N LEU A 41 -49.36 40.83 27.83
CA LEU A 41 -49.39 39.90 28.97
C LEU A 41 -50.10 38.57 28.61
N LEU A 42 -49.90 38.11 27.37
CA LEU A 42 -50.01 36.69 27.05
C LEU A 42 -48.82 35.97 27.72
N PRO A 43 -49.00 34.80 28.34
CA PRO A 43 -47.88 33.96 28.69
C PRO A 43 -47.18 33.53 27.39
N THR A 44 -45.88 33.75 27.28
CA THR A 44 -45.08 33.11 26.24
C THR A 44 -45.20 31.59 26.42
N PRO A 45 -45.63 30.81 25.42
CA PRO A 45 -45.78 29.37 25.56
C PRO A 45 -44.43 28.75 25.90
N THR A 46 -44.39 28.02 27.02
CA THR A 46 -43.15 27.51 27.61
C THR A 46 -42.71 26.24 26.88
N VAL A 47 -41.87 26.39 25.85
CA VAL A 47 -41.11 25.27 25.31
C VAL A 47 -40.02 24.90 26.31
N GLN A 48 -40.05 23.67 26.81
CA GLN A 48 -39.06 23.21 27.80
C GLN A 48 -37.81 22.67 27.10
N GLY A 49 -36.94 23.58 26.66
CA GLY A 49 -35.56 23.28 26.28
C GLY A 49 -34.63 23.10 27.49
N SER A 50 -33.40 22.61 27.25
CA SER A 50 -32.34 22.59 28.26
C SER A 50 -31.44 23.83 28.12
N ASP A 51 -31.43 24.69 29.15
CA ASP A 51 -30.46 25.79 29.28
C ASP A 51 -29.00 25.31 29.40
N ALA A 52 -28.78 24.04 29.75
CA ALA A 52 -27.45 23.46 29.89
C ALA A 52 -26.97 22.83 28.57
N PRO A 53 -25.71 23.06 28.15
CA PRO A 53 -25.16 22.46 26.94
C PRO A 53 -25.00 20.95 27.08
N VAL A 54 -25.31 20.21 26.01
CA VAL A 54 -25.19 18.75 25.98
C VAL A 54 -23.76 18.37 25.58
N ASP A 55 -22.96 17.89 26.54
CA ASP A 55 -21.58 17.42 26.30
C ASP A 55 -21.60 15.93 25.91
N LEU A 56 -21.08 15.60 24.71
CA LEU A 56 -21.10 14.25 24.14
C LEU A 56 -19.69 13.78 23.78
N ALA A 57 -19.37 12.50 24.02
CA ALA A 57 -18.18 11.87 23.44
C ALA A 57 -18.50 11.17 22.10
N MET A 58 -17.46 10.66 21.44
CA MET A 58 -17.54 9.96 20.17
C MET A 58 -18.27 8.61 20.31
N GLY A 59 -19.42 8.47 19.64
CA GLY A 59 -20.32 7.32 19.79
C GLY A 59 -21.38 7.46 20.89
N ASP A 60 -21.33 8.51 21.72
CA ASP A 60 -22.38 8.79 22.70
C ASP A 60 -23.61 9.41 22.02
N HIS A 61 -24.76 9.25 22.69
CA HIS A 61 -26.04 9.83 22.30
C HIS A 61 -26.62 10.67 23.44
N GLY A 62 -27.17 11.83 23.08
CA GLY A 62 -27.96 12.69 23.97
C GLY A 62 -29.40 12.79 23.47
N SER A 63 -30.32 13.20 24.33
CA SER A 63 -31.69 13.51 23.93
C SER A 63 -32.27 14.61 24.82
N LEU A 64 -33.03 15.51 24.21
CA LEU A 64 -33.76 16.57 24.90
C LEU A 64 -35.26 16.40 24.66
N PRO A 65 -36.06 16.14 25.72
CA PRO A 65 -37.51 16.08 25.59
C PRO A 65 -38.04 17.50 25.37
N TRP A 66 -38.85 17.67 24.33
CA TRP A 66 -39.60 18.90 24.04
C TRP A 66 -41.09 18.65 24.27
N SER A 67 -41.76 19.66 24.82
CA SER A 67 -43.22 19.71 24.94
C SER A 67 -43.67 21.13 24.65
N ILE A 68 -44.66 21.25 23.77
CA ILE A 68 -45.26 22.52 23.35
C ILE A 68 -46.77 22.34 23.49
N SER A 69 -47.48 23.30 24.10
CA SER A 69 -48.94 23.20 24.25
C SER A 69 -49.60 24.57 24.38
N SER A 70 -50.92 24.59 24.28
CA SER A 70 -51.74 25.79 24.54
C SER A 70 -51.48 26.94 23.55
N LEU A 71 -51.03 26.62 22.32
CA LEU A 71 -50.76 27.59 21.27
C LEU A 71 -52.02 28.10 20.57
N GLN A 72 -51.89 29.24 19.89
CA GLN A 72 -52.85 29.83 18.96
C GLN A 72 -52.25 29.98 17.55
N PRO A 73 -53.05 29.98 16.48
CA PRO A 73 -52.57 30.22 15.12
C PRO A 73 -51.77 31.53 15.03
N GLY A 74 -50.57 31.46 14.42
CA GLY A 74 -49.62 32.56 14.35
C GLY A 74 -48.62 32.64 15.52
N ASP A 75 -48.76 31.81 16.57
CA ASP A 75 -47.73 31.67 17.60
C ASP A 75 -46.46 31.05 17.02
N ARG A 76 -45.32 31.53 17.50
CA ARG A 76 -43.98 31.09 17.07
C ARG A 76 -42.93 31.36 18.13
N GLY A 77 -41.85 30.59 18.11
CA GLY A 77 -40.73 30.74 19.04
C GLY A 77 -39.39 30.34 18.44
N THR A 78 -38.35 30.50 19.23
CA THR A 78 -36.98 30.11 18.87
C THR A 78 -36.22 29.72 20.13
N GLU A 79 -35.77 28.47 20.18
CA GLU A 79 -34.95 27.94 21.27
C GLU A 79 -33.51 27.73 20.81
N ALA A 80 -32.56 28.02 21.69
CA ALA A 80 -31.14 27.80 21.44
C ALA A 80 -30.66 26.54 22.18
N VAL A 81 -30.03 25.61 21.47
CA VAL A 81 -29.43 24.40 22.05
C VAL A 81 -27.95 24.37 21.68
N GLU A 82 -27.08 24.35 22.69
CA GLU A 82 -25.64 24.14 22.49
C GLU A 82 -25.29 22.67 22.72
N VAL A 83 -24.54 22.07 21.77
CA VAL A 83 -23.98 20.72 21.90
C VAL A 83 -22.47 20.80 21.80
N ARG A 84 -21.77 20.19 22.76
CA ARG A 84 -20.31 20.21 22.87
C ARG A 84 -19.72 18.83 22.56
N ASN A 85 -18.64 18.82 21.78
CA ASN A 85 -17.83 17.64 21.52
C ASN A 85 -16.81 17.46 22.64
N GLY A 86 -17.18 16.73 23.68
CA GLY A 86 -16.28 16.28 24.75
C GLY A 86 -15.29 15.19 24.31
N GLY A 87 -15.41 14.68 23.09
CA GLY A 87 -14.49 13.73 22.48
C GLY A 87 -13.13 14.32 22.09
N THR A 88 -12.18 13.44 21.78
CA THR A 88 -10.78 13.79 21.48
C THR A 88 -10.49 14.07 20.00
N SER A 89 -11.49 13.91 19.12
CA SER A 89 -11.36 14.06 17.66
C SER A 89 -12.53 14.86 17.07
N PRO A 90 -12.36 15.52 15.91
CA PRO A 90 -13.46 16.17 15.21
C PRO A 90 -14.56 15.17 14.82
N ALA A 91 -15.82 15.58 14.98
CA ALA A 91 -16.99 14.74 14.76
C ALA A 91 -18.08 15.49 13.97
N TYR A 92 -19.07 14.76 13.44
CA TYR A 92 -20.30 15.35 12.91
C TYR A 92 -21.48 14.93 13.78
N LEU A 93 -22.24 15.93 14.22
CA LEU A 93 -23.45 15.76 15.01
C LEU A 93 -24.60 15.37 14.07
N ARG A 94 -25.18 14.18 14.28
CA ARG A 94 -26.44 13.78 13.64
C ARG A 94 -27.61 14.02 14.59
N ILE A 95 -28.73 14.40 14.01
CA ILE A 95 -29.95 14.77 14.74
C ILE A 95 -31.14 14.03 14.15
N TRP A 96 -32.00 13.51 15.03
CA TRP A 96 -33.29 12.90 14.67
C TRP A 96 -34.34 13.18 15.73
N ILE A 97 -35.62 13.03 15.39
CA ILE A 97 -36.74 13.31 16.28
C ILE A 97 -37.52 12.02 16.51
N SER A 98 -37.77 11.69 17.78
CA SER A 98 -38.47 10.47 18.19
C SER A 98 -39.52 10.77 19.26
N GLY A 99 -40.22 9.75 19.76
CA GLY A 99 -41.19 9.92 20.87
C GLY A 99 -42.46 10.74 20.55
N VAL A 100 -42.66 11.15 19.30
CA VAL A 100 -43.70 12.11 18.87
C VAL A 100 -45.10 11.69 19.32
N GLN A 101 -45.72 12.52 20.15
CA GLN A 101 -47.06 12.33 20.72
C GLN A 101 -47.83 13.64 20.66
N ALA A 102 -49.02 13.61 20.06
CA ALA A 102 -49.99 14.69 20.15
C ALA A 102 -50.98 14.39 21.30
N THR A 103 -51.37 15.43 22.04
CA THR A 103 -52.29 15.35 23.18
C THR A 103 -53.49 16.26 22.96
N ASP A 104 -54.63 15.62 22.67
CA ASP A 104 -55.95 16.24 22.55
C ASP A 104 -56.41 16.75 23.93
N GLN A 105 -56.69 18.06 24.04
CA GLN A 105 -57.26 18.66 25.27
C GLN A 105 -58.77 18.98 25.16
N GLY A 106 -59.34 19.06 23.96
CA GLY A 106 -60.76 19.40 23.74
C GLY A 106 -61.70 18.19 23.62
N ASN A 107 -61.15 17.02 23.31
CA ASN A 107 -61.80 15.80 22.79
C ASN A 107 -62.43 16.00 21.38
N ASP A 108 -61.89 16.92 20.59
CA ASP A 108 -62.27 17.20 19.20
C ASP A 108 -61.21 16.79 18.15
N GLY A 109 -60.02 16.35 18.58
CA GLY A 109 -58.92 15.91 17.73
C GLY A 109 -57.56 16.36 18.27
N ALA A 110 -56.48 15.71 17.85
CA ALA A 110 -55.11 16.06 18.24
C ALA A 110 -54.37 16.80 17.10
N ALA A 111 -55.02 17.77 16.44
CA ALA A 111 -54.62 18.22 15.10
C ALA A 111 -53.46 19.23 15.07
N LEU A 112 -52.98 19.72 16.21
CA LEU A 112 -51.86 20.69 16.29
C LEU A 112 -50.63 20.28 15.46
N ILE A 113 -50.33 18.98 15.41
CA ILE A 113 -49.21 18.42 14.65
C ILE A 113 -49.26 18.74 13.13
N GLU A 114 -50.45 18.90 12.55
CA GLU A 114 -50.61 19.16 11.11
C GLU A 114 -50.26 20.61 10.71
N TYR A 115 -50.42 21.54 11.66
CA TYR A 115 -50.21 22.98 11.45
C TYR A 115 -48.85 23.48 11.93
N MET A 116 -48.16 22.73 12.79
CA MET A 116 -46.83 23.08 13.29
C MET A 116 -45.74 22.93 12.21
N ARG A 117 -44.88 23.94 12.07
CA ARG A 117 -43.66 23.90 11.25
C ARG A 117 -42.44 24.17 12.10
N PHE A 118 -41.36 23.43 11.85
CA PHE A 118 -40.12 23.46 12.59
C PHE A 118 -38.95 23.77 11.66
N GLY A 119 -38.11 24.72 12.05
CA GLY A 119 -36.85 25.04 11.37
C GLY A 119 -35.65 24.77 12.27
N LEU A 120 -34.50 24.56 11.64
CA LEU A 120 -33.21 24.40 12.31
C LEU A 120 -32.18 25.24 11.56
N ALA A 121 -31.47 26.12 12.28
CA ALA A 121 -30.34 26.88 11.78
C ALA A 121 -29.12 26.68 12.68
N ALA A 122 -27.97 26.36 12.08
CA ALA A 122 -26.69 26.24 12.76
C ALA A 122 -25.53 26.45 11.76
N GLU A 123 -24.37 26.88 12.25
CA GLU A 123 -23.17 26.92 11.41
C GLU A 123 -22.75 25.50 11.01
N GLY A 124 -22.45 25.29 9.73
CA GLY A 124 -22.06 23.97 9.22
C GLY A 124 -23.19 22.94 9.13
N LEU A 125 -24.46 23.36 9.27
CA LEU A 125 -25.62 22.49 9.00
C LEU A 125 -25.65 22.05 7.52
N ARG A 126 -25.88 20.76 7.32
CA ARG A 126 -26.07 20.10 6.03
C ARG A 126 -27.34 19.27 6.10
N THR A 127 -28.24 19.47 5.15
CA THR A 127 -29.48 18.71 5.00
C THR A 127 -29.92 18.72 3.54
N THR A 128 -30.73 17.72 3.18
CA THR A 128 -31.48 17.65 1.92
C THR A 128 -32.97 17.98 2.10
N MET A 129 -33.39 18.32 3.33
CA MET A 129 -34.73 18.79 3.65
C MET A 129 -34.87 20.28 3.32
N GLU A 130 -36.01 20.67 2.76
CA GLU A 130 -36.47 22.07 2.81
C GLU A 130 -36.95 22.37 4.24
N LEU A 131 -36.52 23.50 4.80
CA LEU A 131 -36.89 23.94 6.16
C LEU A 131 -37.47 25.37 6.10
N PRO A 132 -38.47 25.71 6.94
CA PRO A 132 -39.07 24.88 7.97
C PRO A 132 -40.04 23.81 7.42
N ALA A 133 -40.12 22.67 8.11
CA ALA A 133 -40.91 21.49 7.70
C ALA A 133 -41.89 21.04 8.79
N ALA A 134 -42.88 20.22 8.44
CA ALA A 134 -43.71 19.51 9.42
C ALA A 134 -42.89 18.40 10.12
N ILE A 135 -43.26 18.05 11.36
CA ILE A 135 -42.47 17.16 12.22
C ILE A 135 -42.33 15.74 11.63
N ASP A 136 -43.30 15.29 10.83
CA ASP A 136 -43.30 14.00 10.12
C ASP A 136 -42.20 13.87 9.05
N ARG A 137 -41.57 14.98 8.65
CA ARG A 137 -40.49 15.01 7.64
C ARG A 137 -39.09 14.97 8.23
N PHE A 138 -38.97 15.13 9.55
CA PHE A 138 -37.71 14.98 10.24
C PHE A 138 -37.32 13.49 10.28
N PRO A 139 -36.02 13.16 10.27
CA PRO A 139 -35.58 11.77 10.42
C PRO A 139 -36.01 11.25 11.78
N ALA A 140 -36.47 10.00 11.82
CA ALA A 140 -36.85 9.28 13.04
C ALA A 140 -35.71 8.39 13.57
N SER A 141 -34.65 8.18 12.77
CA SER A 141 -33.44 7.46 13.16
C SER A 141 -32.16 8.13 12.61
N PRO A 142 -30.98 7.95 13.24
CA PRO A 142 -29.69 8.45 12.73
C PRO A 142 -29.19 7.73 11.45
N SER A 143 -29.96 6.75 10.96
CA SER A 143 -29.74 6.02 9.72
C SER A 143 -30.69 6.39 8.58
N ASP A 144 -31.63 7.30 8.80
CA ASP A 144 -32.62 7.70 7.79
C ASP A 144 -32.00 8.50 6.64
N ARG A 145 -32.76 8.68 5.55
CA ARG A 145 -32.28 9.39 4.35
C ARG A 145 -32.35 10.92 4.45
N GLY A 146 -33.28 11.47 5.24
CA GLY A 146 -33.44 12.91 5.44
C GLY A 146 -32.52 13.43 6.54
N GLN A 147 -31.19 13.31 6.37
CA GLN A 147 -30.25 13.55 7.46
C GLN A 147 -30.11 15.03 7.80
N LEU A 148 -30.25 15.35 9.10
CA LEU A 148 -29.81 16.61 9.69
C LEU A 148 -28.42 16.39 10.30
N VAL A 149 -27.41 17.02 9.71
CA VAL A 149 -26.01 16.81 10.10
C VAL A 149 -25.30 18.16 10.26
N ILE A 150 -24.64 18.38 11.40
CA ILE A 150 -23.85 19.60 11.66
C ILE A 150 -22.38 19.21 11.82
N GLY A 151 -21.49 19.85 11.05
CA GLY A 151 -20.04 19.69 11.28
C GLY A 151 -19.11 19.92 10.07
N PRO A 152 -17.80 19.68 10.28
CA PRO A 152 -17.20 19.05 11.46
C PRO A 152 -17.11 19.98 12.69
N ILE A 153 -17.43 19.45 13.88
CA ILE A 153 -17.25 20.11 15.18
C ILE A 153 -15.92 19.63 15.77
N GLY A 154 -15.00 20.55 16.06
CA GLY A 154 -13.68 20.23 16.62
C GLY A 154 -13.72 19.59 18.01
N ALA A 155 -12.67 18.86 18.38
CA ALA A 155 -12.53 18.30 19.73
C ALA A 155 -12.52 19.41 20.79
N GLY A 156 -13.34 19.26 21.84
CA GLY A 156 -13.56 20.27 22.89
C GLY A 156 -14.45 21.45 22.51
N ALA A 157 -14.77 21.64 21.22
CA ALA A 157 -15.58 22.75 20.71
C ALA A 157 -17.09 22.44 20.80
N ALA A 158 -17.92 23.48 20.68
CA ALA A 158 -19.37 23.38 20.67
C ALA A 158 -19.98 23.93 19.38
N ALA A 159 -21.20 23.51 19.08
CA ALA A 159 -22.05 24.08 18.03
C ALA A 159 -23.38 24.52 18.63
N THR A 160 -23.77 25.76 18.35
CA THR A 160 -25.07 26.32 18.73
C THR A 160 -26.09 26.09 17.62
N MET A 161 -27.23 25.53 17.98
CA MET A 161 -28.39 25.32 17.11
C MET A 161 -29.51 26.26 17.53
N TYR A 162 -30.17 26.87 16.55
CA TYR A 162 -31.40 27.63 16.73
C TYR A 162 -32.55 26.85 16.12
N TRP A 163 -33.39 26.30 16.99
CA TRP A 163 -34.63 25.63 16.60
C TRP A 163 -35.75 26.65 16.57
N THR A 164 -36.36 26.85 15.40
CA THR A 164 -37.55 27.69 15.25
C THR A 164 -38.79 26.82 15.16
N TRP A 165 -39.92 27.33 15.64
CA TRP A 165 -41.22 26.68 15.48
C TRP A 165 -42.32 27.73 15.25
N GLU A 166 -43.35 27.35 14.51
CA GLU A 166 -44.51 28.20 14.16
C GLU A 166 -45.78 27.35 14.02
N PHE A 167 -46.87 27.76 14.67
CA PHE A 167 -48.22 27.29 14.41
C PHE A 167 -48.76 28.11 13.22
N VAL A 168 -48.79 27.52 12.03
CA VAL A 168 -49.15 28.25 10.81
C VAL A 168 -50.62 28.67 10.82
N GLU A 169 -50.85 29.98 10.79
CA GLU A 169 -52.15 30.59 10.50
C GLU A 169 -52.50 30.41 9.01
N THR A 170 -53.65 29.80 8.73
CA THR A 170 -54.10 29.44 7.38
C THR A 170 -55.22 30.33 6.83
N GLY A 171 -55.84 31.16 7.68
CA GLY A 171 -57.04 31.92 7.38
C GLY A 171 -58.34 31.09 7.43
N ALA A 172 -58.26 29.81 7.78
CA ALA A 172 -59.39 28.93 8.05
C ALA A 172 -59.54 28.68 9.56
N PRO A 173 -60.71 28.25 10.06
CA PRO A 173 -60.84 27.84 11.46
C PRO A 173 -59.94 26.63 11.77
N GLN A 174 -59.06 26.76 12.75
CA GLN A 174 -58.11 25.74 13.22
C GLN A 174 -58.35 25.48 14.72
N ASN A 175 -59.62 25.27 15.10
CA ASN A 175 -60.03 25.16 16.51
C ASN A 175 -59.71 23.77 17.09
N ASP A 176 -59.76 22.76 16.22
CA ASP A 176 -59.33 21.36 16.36
C ASP A 176 -57.83 21.17 16.66
N ALA A 177 -57.08 22.28 16.74
CA ALA A 177 -55.66 22.35 17.07
C ALA A 177 -55.35 23.37 18.18
N GLN A 178 -56.35 24.08 18.73
CA GLN A 178 -56.16 25.14 19.72
C GLN A 178 -56.32 24.61 21.14
N GLY A 179 -55.28 24.74 21.96
CA GLY A 179 -55.24 24.22 23.32
C GLY A 179 -54.51 22.88 23.47
N ASP A 180 -54.39 22.14 22.38
CA ASP A 180 -53.62 20.89 22.25
C ASP A 180 -52.16 20.98 22.72
N GLY A 181 -51.55 19.81 22.91
CA GLY A 181 -50.12 19.64 23.08
C GLY A 181 -49.47 18.75 22.02
N LEU A 182 -48.19 19.00 21.78
CA LEU A 182 -47.29 18.18 20.97
C LEU A 182 -45.97 18.02 21.73
N SER A 183 -45.58 16.78 22.00
CA SER A 183 -44.30 16.43 22.62
C SER A 183 -43.50 15.45 21.77
N PHE A 184 -42.17 15.55 21.86
CA PHE A 184 -41.22 14.71 21.12
C PHE A 184 -39.82 14.83 21.72
N ASP A 185 -38.96 13.85 21.46
CA ASP A 185 -37.57 13.84 21.86
C ASP A 185 -36.67 14.25 20.69
N ILE A 186 -35.92 15.35 20.83
CA ILE A 186 -34.84 15.68 19.87
C ILE A 186 -33.58 14.93 20.32
N SER A 187 -33.14 13.97 19.52
CA SER A 187 -32.01 13.10 19.81
C SER A 187 -30.79 13.44 18.98
N TYR A 188 -29.61 13.26 19.59
CA TYR A 188 -28.31 13.74 19.13
C TYR A 188 -27.29 12.61 19.21
N MET A 189 -26.40 12.48 18.24
CA MET A 189 -25.26 11.55 18.31
C MET A 189 -24.03 12.13 17.60
N LEU A 190 -22.87 12.05 18.24
CA LEU A 190 -21.60 12.33 17.57
C LEU A 190 -21.15 11.11 16.78
N THR A 191 -21.14 11.25 15.46
CA THR A 191 -20.55 10.28 14.55
C THR A 191 -19.17 10.73 14.09
N ASP A 192 -18.29 9.78 13.80
CA ASP A 192 -16.97 10.04 13.25
C ASP A 192 -17.06 11.03 12.08
N ALA A 193 -16.17 12.02 12.09
CA ALA A 193 -15.91 12.74 10.85
C ALA A 193 -15.38 11.73 9.82
N PRO A 194 -16.02 11.57 8.64
CA PRO A 194 -15.33 10.93 7.53
C PRO A 194 -14.01 11.68 7.32
N PRO A 195 -12.86 10.98 7.21
CA PRO A 195 -11.54 11.59 7.23
C PRO A 195 -11.52 12.74 6.21
N PRO A 196 -11.13 13.96 6.64
CA PRO A 196 -11.61 15.23 6.10
C PRO A 196 -11.50 15.25 4.60
N ALA A 197 -12.66 15.06 3.95
CA ALA A 197 -12.81 14.33 2.68
C ALA A 197 -11.54 14.37 1.83
N VAL A 198 -10.76 13.28 1.89
CA VAL A 198 -9.54 13.13 1.08
C VAL A 198 -9.92 13.46 -0.35
N SER A 199 -9.45 14.61 -0.82
CA SER A 199 -9.83 15.10 -2.14
C SER A 199 -9.10 14.23 -3.14
N TYR A 200 -9.77 13.15 -3.55
CA TYR A 200 -9.33 12.23 -4.58
C TYR A 200 -9.15 13.04 -5.86
N ARG A 201 -7.92 13.51 -6.06
CA ARG A 201 -7.51 14.22 -7.26
C ARG A 201 -7.18 13.14 -8.27
N TYR A 202 -8.02 13.05 -9.29
CA TYR A 202 -7.73 12.20 -10.42
C TYR A 202 -6.73 12.92 -11.32
N VAL A 203 -5.47 12.47 -11.28
CA VAL A 203 -4.52 12.80 -12.33
C VAL A 203 -4.95 11.99 -13.54
N THR A 204 -5.38 12.67 -14.61
CA THR A 204 -5.69 11.97 -15.86
C THR A 204 -4.38 11.58 -16.55
N ILE A 205 -4.19 10.32 -16.93
CA ILE A 205 -3.10 9.92 -17.83
C ILE A 205 -3.68 9.80 -19.24
N ASP A 206 -3.22 10.65 -20.14
CA ASP A 206 -3.64 10.73 -21.55
C ASP A 206 -2.55 10.10 -22.43
N MET A 207 -2.78 8.85 -22.84
CA MET A 207 -1.88 8.07 -23.69
C MET A 207 -2.36 8.16 -25.14
N LEU A 208 -1.74 9.05 -25.92
CA LEU A 208 -2.04 9.24 -27.35
C LEU A 208 -3.54 9.54 -27.63
N GLY A 209 -4.22 10.26 -26.73
CA GLY A 209 -5.65 10.59 -26.80
C GLY A 209 -6.55 9.67 -25.97
N TRP A 210 -6.02 8.59 -25.38
CA TRP A 210 -6.77 7.68 -24.51
C TRP A 210 -6.56 7.98 -23.04
N GLN A 211 -7.64 8.19 -22.28
CA GLN A 211 -7.57 8.71 -20.92
C GLN A 211 -7.84 7.62 -19.87
N THR A 212 -6.85 7.40 -19.00
CA THR A 212 -6.91 6.55 -17.80
C THR A 212 -6.93 7.45 -16.56
N ALA A 213 -7.82 7.21 -15.60
CA ALA A 213 -7.82 7.95 -14.34
C ALA A 213 -6.84 7.32 -13.34
N MET A 214 -5.96 8.14 -12.74
CA MET A 214 -5.08 7.74 -11.65
C MET A 214 -5.45 8.50 -10.37
N GLU A 215 -5.72 7.76 -9.31
CA GLU A 215 -6.21 8.27 -8.03
C GLU A 215 -5.04 8.75 -7.15
N THR A 216 -5.03 10.03 -6.78
CA THR A 216 -4.08 10.60 -5.81
C THR A 216 -4.78 11.28 -4.64
N ASP A 217 -4.06 11.43 -3.54
CA ASP A 217 -4.46 12.36 -2.46
C ASP A 217 -4.27 13.84 -2.88
N SER A 218 -4.56 14.75 -1.94
CA SER A 218 -4.39 16.19 -2.12
C SER A 218 -2.93 16.66 -2.25
N THR A 219 -1.96 15.81 -1.92
CA THR A 219 -0.52 16.10 -1.95
C THR A 219 0.20 15.53 -3.17
N GLY A 220 -0.51 14.73 -3.98
CA GLY A 220 -0.04 14.11 -5.22
C GLY A 220 0.45 12.67 -5.03
N VAL A 221 0.16 12.01 -3.91
CA VAL A 221 0.55 10.61 -3.68
C VAL A 221 -0.48 9.67 -4.29
N VAL A 222 -0.02 8.82 -5.21
CA VAL A 222 -0.81 7.78 -5.90
C VAL A 222 -1.27 6.72 -4.91
N GLN A 223 -2.59 6.48 -4.84
CA GLN A 223 -3.19 5.55 -3.89
C GLN A 223 -3.06 4.08 -4.34
N HIS A 224 -3.19 3.83 -5.64
CA HIS A 224 -3.16 2.49 -6.24
C HIS A 224 -2.26 2.47 -7.48
N ALA A 225 -1.55 1.36 -7.70
CA ALA A 225 -0.67 1.25 -8.86
C ALA A 225 -1.49 1.24 -10.16
N VAL A 226 -1.08 2.05 -11.14
CA VAL A 226 -1.76 2.21 -12.42
C VAL A 226 -0.82 1.78 -13.54
N ASP A 227 -1.35 1.01 -14.49
CA ASP A 227 -0.74 0.77 -15.80
C ASP A 227 -1.67 1.40 -16.86
N ALA A 228 -1.33 2.63 -17.28
CA ALA A 228 -2.11 3.39 -18.25
C ALA A 228 -1.66 3.07 -19.67
N VAL A 229 -2.61 2.65 -20.51
CA VAL A 229 -2.35 2.15 -21.87
C VAL A 229 -2.92 3.07 -22.94
N ASP A 230 -2.32 3.03 -24.14
CA ASP A 230 -2.92 3.59 -25.36
C ASP A 230 -4.05 2.68 -25.91
N PRO A 231 -4.84 3.11 -26.92
CA PRO A 231 -5.92 2.31 -27.50
C PRO A 231 -5.53 0.93 -28.02
N LEU A 232 -4.26 0.71 -28.38
CA LEU A 232 -3.76 -0.54 -28.94
C LEU A 232 -3.14 -1.48 -27.89
N GLY A 233 -2.90 -1.00 -26.66
CA GLY A 233 -2.21 -1.77 -25.61
C GLY A 233 -0.73 -2.03 -25.92
N ILE A 234 -0.08 -1.05 -26.57
CA ILE A 234 1.29 -1.10 -27.08
C ILE A 234 2.21 -0.17 -26.27
N HIS A 235 1.73 1.03 -25.95
CA HIS A 235 2.41 2.01 -25.12
C HIS A 235 1.83 1.99 -23.70
N HIS A 236 2.71 1.96 -22.69
CA HIS A 236 2.32 1.93 -21.29
C HIS A 236 3.01 3.07 -20.52
N LEU A 237 2.30 3.66 -19.55
CA LEU A 237 2.89 4.42 -18.44
C LEU A 237 2.47 3.75 -17.13
N ARG A 238 3.41 3.07 -16.47
CA ARG A 238 3.18 2.43 -15.17
C ARG A 238 3.66 3.32 -14.03
N VAL A 239 2.81 3.53 -13.04
CA VAL A 239 3.11 4.31 -11.83
C VAL A 239 2.76 3.48 -10.60
N ALA A 240 3.70 3.36 -9.66
CA ALA A 240 3.51 2.56 -8.45
C ALA A 240 2.65 3.31 -7.40
N ALA A 241 1.90 2.56 -6.58
CA ALA A 241 1.28 3.11 -5.38
C ALA A 241 2.35 3.72 -4.45
N GLY A 242 2.02 4.83 -3.78
CA GLY A 242 2.96 5.60 -2.96
C GLY A 242 3.87 6.55 -3.75
N THR A 243 3.86 6.51 -5.10
CA THR A 243 4.58 7.51 -5.91
C THR A 243 3.96 8.89 -5.69
N ARG A 244 4.75 9.88 -5.28
CA ARG A 244 4.34 11.29 -5.26
C ARG A 244 4.64 11.94 -6.61
N ILE A 245 3.66 12.67 -7.13
CA ILE A 245 3.67 13.32 -8.44
C ILE A 245 3.41 14.82 -8.24
N ILE A 246 4.42 15.64 -8.54
CA ILE A 246 4.36 17.10 -8.39
C ILE A 246 5.19 17.80 -9.46
N ASP A 247 4.87 19.06 -9.76
CA ASP A 247 5.78 19.95 -10.50
C ASP A 247 6.91 20.52 -9.61
N VAL A 248 7.73 21.40 -10.19
CA VAL A 248 8.89 21.99 -9.51
C VAL A 248 8.50 23.02 -8.43
N GLU A 249 7.33 23.64 -8.54
CA GLU A 249 6.70 24.47 -7.50
C GLU A 249 6.00 23.64 -6.40
N GLY A 250 5.76 22.35 -6.64
CA GLY A 250 5.15 21.41 -5.69
C GLY A 250 3.64 21.19 -5.86
N ASN A 251 3.04 21.69 -6.95
CA ASN A 251 1.63 21.48 -7.29
C ASN A 251 1.40 20.06 -7.84
N VAL A 252 0.21 19.52 -7.62
CA VAL A 252 -0.23 18.27 -8.24
C VAL A 252 -0.78 18.56 -9.65
N PRO A 253 -0.29 17.92 -10.72
CA PRO A 253 -0.82 18.11 -12.08
C PRO A 253 -2.27 17.61 -12.20
N SER A 254 -3.06 18.21 -13.08
CA SER A 254 -4.40 17.69 -13.44
C SER A 254 -4.31 16.52 -14.42
N ARG A 255 -3.26 16.51 -15.26
CA ARG A 255 -3.06 15.53 -16.33
C ARG A 255 -1.58 15.28 -16.58
N LEU A 256 -1.24 14.03 -16.89
CA LEU A 256 -0.04 13.63 -17.60
C LEU A 256 -0.43 13.28 -19.04
N VAL A 257 0.30 13.77 -20.03
CA VAL A 257 0.03 13.55 -21.45
C VAL A 257 1.26 12.92 -22.11
N LEU A 258 1.08 11.78 -22.79
CA LEU A 258 2.03 11.25 -23.75
C LEU A 258 1.50 11.53 -25.16
N SER A 259 2.12 12.46 -25.89
CA SER A 259 1.79 12.79 -27.28
C SER A 259 2.96 12.52 -28.22
N VAL A 260 2.70 12.42 -29.51
CA VAL A 260 3.75 12.53 -30.54
C VAL A 260 4.16 14.00 -30.67
N ILE A 261 5.44 14.27 -30.97
CA ILE A 261 5.92 15.59 -31.37
C ILE A 261 5.80 15.71 -32.89
N GLU A 262 4.99 16.65 -33.37
CA GLU A 262 4.93 17.03 -34.78
C GLU A 262 6.07 18.00 -35.12
N GLY A 263 6.82 17.74 -36.18
CA GLY A 263 7.95 18.58 -36.60
C GLY A 263 8.97 17.82 -37.45
N PRO A 264 10.14 18.43 -37.73
CA PRO A 264 11.29 17.68 -38.23
C PRO A 264 11.78 16.67 -37.19
N ASP A 265 12.35 15.56 -37.65
CA ASP A 265 12.95 14.57 -36.76
C ASP A 265 14.13 15.17 -35.98
N ILE A 266 14.13 14.96 -34.66
CA ILE A 266 15.29 15.20 -33.81
C ILE A 266 16.25 14.02 -34.01
N ASP A 267 17.49 14.32 -34.42
CA ASP A 267 18.59 13.36 -34.56
C ASP A 267 18.90 12.65 -33.23
N GLY A 268 19.34 11.39 -33.30
CA GLY A 268 19.67 10.54 -32.15
C GLY A 268 21.14 10.64 -31.69
N PRO A 269 21.55 9.77 -30.74
CA PRO A 269 22.97 9.52 -30.47
C PRO A 269 23.73 9.08 -31.74
N ALA A 270 25.03 9.39 -31.81
CA ALA A 270 25.84 9.12 -32.98
C ALA A 270 25.92 7.62 -33.31
N GLY A 271 25.72 7.25 -34.58
CA GLY A 271 25.68 5.85 -35.04
C GLY A 271 24.33 5.15 -34.87
N THR A 272 23.33 5.78 -34.23
CA THR A 272 22.02 5.18 -34.00
C THR A 272 21.01 5.43 -35.12
N VAL A 273 19.97 4.60 -35.16
CA VAL A 273 18.76 4.78 -36.00
C VAL A 273 17.53 4.83 -35.08
N LYS A 274 16.63 5.78 -35.32
CA LYS A 274 15.40 5.95 -34.54
C LYS A 274 14.33 4.95 -34.97
N LEU A 275 13.66 4.33 -34.01
CA LEU A 275 12.73 3.21 -34.20
C LEU A 275 11.24 3.58 -34.03
N GLY A 276 10.89 4.83 -34.31
CA GLY A 276 9.53 5.35 -34.17
C GLY A 276 9.50 6.88 -34.18
N PRO A 277 8.33 7.50 -33.93
CA PRO A 277 8.23 8.94 -33.75
C PRO A 277 8.93 9.38 -32.45
N THR A 278 9.20 10.68 -32.34
CA THR A 278 9.55 11.29 -31.06
C THR A 278 8.28 11.57 -30.25
N TYR A 279 8.29 11.22 -28.97
CA TYR A 279 7.19 11.46 -28.02
C TYR A 279 7.52 12.59 -27.05
N MET A 280 6.49 13.24 -26.52
CA MET A 280 6.55 14.16 -25.39
C MET A 280 5.68 13.60 -24.26
N LEU A 281 6.29 13.28 -23.12
CA LEU A 281 5.59 13.04 -21.86
C LEU A 281 5.58 14.38 -21.10
N GLN A 282 4.43 14.97 -20.82
CA GLN A 282 4.30 16.32 -20.24
C GLN A 282 3.18 16.39 -19.20
N GLY A 283 3.38 17.16 -18.12
CA GLY A 283 2.34 17.47 -17.16
C GLY A 283 1.49 18.67 -17.59
N ARG A 284 0.25 18.73 -17.11
CA ARG A 284 -0.61 19.93 -17.22
C ARG A 284 -1.24 20.27 -15.89
N LEU A 285 -1.35 21.57 -15.60
CA LEU A 285 -2.05 22.11 -14.44
C LEU A 285 -3.57 22.18 -14.67
N ALA A 286 -4.33 22.64 -13.68
CA ALA A 286 -5.79 22.67 -13.73
C ALA A 286 -6.38 23.68 -14.74
N ASP A 287 -5.58 24.67 -15.15
CA ASP A 287 -5.86 25.62 -16.24
C ASP A 287 -5.43 25.09 -17.63
N GLY A 288 -4.80 23.91 -17.68
CA GLY A 288 -4.26 23.30 -18.90
C GLY A 288 -2.82 23.72 -19.24
N ALA A 289 -2.20 24.63 -18.48
CA ALA A 289 -0.83 25.08 -18.70
C ALA A 289 0.17 23.90 -18.61
N PRO A 290 1.15 23.79 -19.52
CA PRO A 290 2.15 22.74 -19.48
C PRO A 290 3.13 22.96 -18.32
N THR A 291 3.53 21.87 -17.65
CA THR A 291 4.53 21.89 -16.57
C THR A 291 5.44 20.65 -16.60
N GLU A 292 6.65 20.76 -16.05
CA GLU A 292 7.54 19.61 -15.83
C GLU A 292 7.18 18.97 -14.49
N VAL A 293 6.92 17.66 -14.50
CA VAL A 293 6.49 16.87 -13.35
C VAL A 293 7.59 15.87 -12.98
N MET A 294 7.86 15.78 -11.68
CA MET A 294 8.75 14.79 -11.07
C MET A 294 7.95 13.63 -10.45
N PHE A 295 8.54 12.43 -10.49
CA PHE A 295 8.05 11.24 -9.80
C PHE A 295 9.01 10.88 -8.66
N SER A 296 8.53 10.81 -7.41
CA SER A 296 9.37 10.46 -6.24
C SER A 296 9.86 9.01 -6.25
N THR A 297 9.22 8.17 -7.08
CA THR A 297 9.61 6.80 -7.40
C THR A 297 9.56 6.68 -8.91
N PRO A 298 10.57 6.10 -9.59
CA PRO A 298 10.63 6.13 -11.05
C PRO A 298 9.39 5.49 -11.69
N ALA A 299 8.68 6.24 -12.53
CA ALA A 299 7.60 5.68 -13.35
C ALA A 299 8.22 4.85 -14.49
N THR A 300 7.52 3.83 -14.98
CA THR A 300 8.01 2.98 -16.07
C THR A 300 7.27 3.30 -17.36
N VAL A 301 8.00 3.77 -18.37
CA VAL A 301 7.48 3.98 -19.73
C VAL A 301 7.77 2.73 -20.56
N VAL A 302 6.77 2.25 -21.29
CA VAL A 302 6.95 1.28 -22.37
C VAL A 302 6.55 1.94 -23.68
N LEU A 303 7.46 1.92 -24.65
CA LEU A 303 7.20 2.36 -26.02
C LEU A 303 7.29 1.16 -26.96
N GLY A 304 6.18 0.85 -27.64
CA GLY A 304 6.20 -0.09 -28.76
C GLY A 304 6.96 0.44 -29.97
N VAL A 305 7.42 -0.49 -30.79
CA VAL A 305 8.25 -0.28 -31.97
C VAL A 305 7.75 -1.18 -33.09
N ASN A 306 7.84 -0.72 -34.34
CA ASN A 306 7.61 -1.59 -35.48
C ASN A 306 8.83 -2.47 -35.75
N ALA A 307 8.65 -3.79 -35.75
CA ALA A 307 9.69 -4.76 -36.11
C ALA A 307 10.34 -4.44 -37.47
N ALA A 308 9.55 -3.99 -38.43
CA ALA A 308 10.00 -3.68 -39.79
C ALA A 308 10.78 -2.35 -39.92
N SER A 309 10.89 -1.54 -38.86
CA SER A 309 11.75 -0.34 -38.85
C SER A 309 13.13 -0.57 -38.25
N VAL A 310 13.45 -1.78 -37.76
CA VAL A 310 14.81 -2.11 -37.30
C VAL A 310 15.68 -2.52 -38.51
N PRO A 311 16.80 -1.84 -38.79
CA PRO A 311 17.69 -2.23 -39.88
C PRO A 311 18.37 -3.59 -39.65
N ALA A 312 18.74 -4.28 -40.73
CA ALA A 312 19.55 -5.50 -40.63
C ALA A 312 20.90 -5.20 -39.98
N GLY A 313 21.31 -6.02 -39.00
CA GLY A 313 22.55 -5.81 -38.23
C GLY A 313 22.43 -4.81 -37.07
N TYR A 314 21.27 -4.18 -36.87
CA TYR A 314 21.01 -3.28 -35.75
C TYR A 314 20.20 -3.98 -34.66
N LEU A 315 20.47 -3.65 -33.39
CA LEU A 315 19.69 -4.10 -32.24
C LEU A 315 19.14 -2.90 -31.44
N PRO A 316 17.91 -2.98 -30.90
CA PRO A 316 17.32 -1.92 -30.09
C PRO A 316 18.08 -1.66 -28.79
N MET A 317 18.42 -0.39 -28.55
CA MET A 317 19.11 0.06 -27.35
C MET A 317 18.15 0.30 -26.18
N GLY A 318 16.90 0.72 -26.45
CA GLY A 318 15.87 1.01 -25.44
C GLY A 318 15.28 2.43 -25.55
N VAL A 319 14.49 2.84 -24.55
CA VAL A 319 13.96 4.21 -24.47
C VAL A 319 15.05 5.19 -24.03
N HIS A 320 15.10 6.36 -24.65
CA HIS A 320 16.00 7.47 -24.32
C HIS A 320 15.19 8.73 -24.00
N ARG A 321 15.73 9.60 -23.13
CA ARG A 321 15.20 10.95 -22.83
C ARG A 321 16.18 12.01 -23.34
N LEU A 322 15.66 13.02 -24.02
CA LEU A 322 16.41 14.21 -24.42
C LEU A 322 16.42 15.20 -23.24
N ALA A 323 17.60 15.63 -22.81
CA ALA A 323 17.81 16.66 -21.80
C ALA A 323 18.98 17.55 -22.22
N ASP A 324 18.87 18.87 -22.05
CA ASP A 324 19.90 19.86 -22.40
C ASP A 324 20.46 19.75 -23.84
N GLY A 325 19.65 19.21 -24.77
CA GLY A 325 20.03 18.96 -26.17
C GLY A 325 20.77 17.64 -26.42
N ALA A 326 21.04 16.84 -25.38
CA ALA A 326 21.67 15.53 -25.48
C ALA A 326 20.66 14.39 -25.19
N TRP A 327 20.73 13.32 -25.98
CA TRP A 327 19.99 12.09 -25.68
C TRP A 327 20.71 11.27 -24.62
N SER A 328 19.94 10.72 -23.68
CA SER A 328 20.43 9.84 -22.62
C SER A 328 19.55 8.58 -22.53
N ARG A 329 20.18 7.41 -22.47
CA ARG A 329 19.49 6.12 -22.33
C ARG A 329 18.83 6.02 -20.95
N LEU A 330 17.55 5.61 -20.89
CA LEU A 330 16.86 5.51 -19.61
C LEU A 330 17.39 4.35 -18.74
N PRO A 331 17.45 4.52 -17.40
CA PRO A 331 17.74 3.43 -16.49
C PRO A 331 16.67 2.33 -16.56
N ALA A 332 17.06 1.12 -16.19
CA ALA A 332 16.25 -0.11 -16.30
C ALA A 332 15.70 -0.41 -17.71
N ALA A 333 16.15 0.28 -18.76
CA ALA A 333 15.69 0.04 -20.11
C ALA A 333 16.01 -1.39 -20.56
N SER A 334 14.96 -2.21 -20.58
CA SER A 334 14.95 -3.59 -21.06
C SER A 334 14.20 -3.63 -22.40
N TRP A 335 14.44 -4.69 -23.17
CA TRP A 335 13.80 -4.88 -24.47
C TRP A 335 13.02 -6.18 -24.49
N ASN A 336 11.73 -6.10 -24.81
CA ASN A 336 10.87 -7.28 -24.88
C ASN A 336 10.69 -7.76 -26.32
N LEU A 337 11.55 -8.69 -26.75
CA LEU A 337 11.50 -9.31 -28.08
C LEU A 337 10.14 -9.94 -28.44
N SER A 338 9.38 -10.41 -27.44
CA SER A 338 8.05 -11.00 -27.67
C SER A 338 6.94 -9.97 -27.91
N ARG A 339 7.17 -8.70 -27.57
CA ARG A 339 6.19 -7.61 -27.70
C ARG A 339 6.64 -6.46 -28.62
N TRP A 340 7.89 -6.48 -29.10
CA TRP A 340 8.51 -5.39 -29.86
C TRP A 340 8.38 -4.05 -29.14
N SER A 341 8.78 -4.02 -27.87
CA SER A 341 8.68 -2.83 -27.02
C SER A 341 9.94 -2.58 -26.21
N ALA A 342 10.38 -1.32 -26.18
CA ALA A 342 11.39 -0.82 -25.26
C ALA A 342 10.73 -0.37 -23.95
N GLU A 343 11.31 -0.75 -22.83
CA GLU A 343 10.97 -0.22 -21.51
C GLU A 343 12.02 0.83 -21.09
N GLY A 344 11.72 1.65 -20.08
CA GLY A 344 12.68 2.56 -19.44
C GLY A 344 12.05 3.34 -18.28
N SER A 345 12.80 3.55 -17.20
CA SER A 345 12.31 4.26 -16.02
C SER A 345 12.57 5.77 -16.11
N VAL A 346 11.56 6.58 -15.80
CA VAL A 346 11.61 8.05 -15.80
C VAL A 346 11.40 8.62 -14.39
N ASN A 347 12.25 9.55 -14.00
CA ASN A 347 12.09 10.33 -12.75
C ASN A 347 11.30 11.63 -12.98
N GLY A 348 10.97 11.96 -14.24
CA GLY A 348 10.15 13.09 -14.61
C GLY A 348 9.74 13.10 -16.08
N THR A 349 8.87 14.03 -16.45
CA THR A 349 8.40 14.30 -17.82
C THR A 349 9.53 14.68 -18.79
N GLY A 350 9.31 14.58 -20.10
CA GLY A 350 10.25 15.08 -21.12
C GLY A 350 10.05 14.45 -22.49
N THR A 351 10.92 14.83 -23.42
CA THR A 351 10.98 14.28 -24.78
C THR A 351 11.62 12.89 -24.76
N LEU A 352 10.94 11.89 -25.35
CA LEU A 352 11.33 10.48 -25.37
C LEU A 352 11.39 9.92 -26.80
N ALA A 353 12.28 8.96 -27.04
CA ALA A 353 12.34 8.19 -28.29
C ALA A 353 12.95 6.80 -28.05
N VAL A 354 12.85 5.91 -29.04
CA VAL A 354 13.51 4.60 -29.06
C VAL A 354 14.55 4.57 -30.18
N PHE A 355 15.75 4.08 -29.87
CA PHE A 355 16.86 3.99 -30.83
C PHE A 355 17.42 2.57 -30.89
N ALA A 356 18.11 2.26 -31.99
CA ALA A 356 18.96 1.09 -32.18
C ALA A 356 20.36 1.49 -32.65
N ALA A 357 21.34 0.64 -32.35
CA ALA A 357 22.72 0.74 -32.82
C ALA A 357 23.14 -0.57 -33.49
N PRO A 358 24.28 -0.60 -34.23
CA PRO A 358 24.85 -1.85 -34.72
C PRO A 358 25.10 -2.86 -33.58
N ALA A 359 24.86 -4.13 -33.88
CA ALA A 359 25.23 -5.25 -33.04
C ALA A 359 26.69 -5.66 -33.30
N ASP A 360 27.46 -5.82 -32.24
CA ASP A 360 28.88 -6.17 -32.24
C ASP A 360 29.70 -5.27 -33.20
N ASP A 361 29.73 -3.97 -32.88
CA ASP A 361 30.55 -2.97 -33.59
C ASP A 361 32.05 -3.16 -33.29
N ASP A 362 32.66 -4.11 -33.98
CA ASP A 362 34.10 -4.38 -34.06
C ASP A 362 34.96 -3.14 -34.40
N THR A 363 34.35 -2.02 -34.85
CA THR A 363 35.08 -0.80 -35.19
C THR A 363 35.26 0.17 -34.01
N SER A 364 34.49 0.01 -32.93
CA SER A 364 34.56 0.89 -31.76
C SER A 364 35.52 0.34 -30.68
N PRO A 365 36.61 1.06 -30.35
CA PRO A 365 37.62 0.57 -29.40
C PRO A 365 37.10 0.56 -27.96
N LEU A 366 36.78 -0.63 -27.44
CA LEU A 366 36.51 -0.83 -26.02
C LEU A 366 37.80 -0.90 -25.19
N SER A 367 37.74 -0.47 -23.93
CA SER A 367 38.83 -0.65 -22.96
C SER A 367 38.30 -0.97 -21.56
N ALA A 368 39.00 -1.85 -20.84
CA ALA A 368 38.69 -2.22 -19.47
C ALA A 368 39.51 -1.40 -18.45
N ARG A 369 38.89 -1.01 -17.34
CA ARG A 369 39.49 -0.30 -16.21
C ARG A 369 39.01 -0.89 -14.90
N ASN A 370 39.75 -0.66 -13.81
CA ASN A 370 39.40 -1.10 -12.46
C ASN A 370 39.09 -2.61 -12.35
N LEU A 371 39.93 -3.45 -12.97
CA LEU A 371 39.80 -4.90 -12.92
C LEU A 371 40.11 -5.42 -11.50
N ASP A 372 39.06 -5.76 -10.75
CA ASP A 372 39.13 -6.40 -9.43
C ASP A 372 38.76 -7.89 -9.52
N ILE A 373 39.42 -8.71 -8.69
CA ILE A 373 39.38 -10.18 -8.75
C ILE A 373 39.22 -10.72 -7.33
N GLN A 374 38.01 -11.18 -7.01
CA GLN A 374 37.64 -11.67 -5.70
C GLN A 374 37.61 -13.21 -5.71
N LEU A 375 38.66 -13.80 -5.14
CA LEU A 375 38.79 -15.26 -5.00
C LEU A 375 37.89 -15.76 -3.86
N THR A 376 37.03 -16.74 -4.14
CA THR A 376 36.30 -17.45 -3.09
C THR A 376 37.28 -18.19 -2.17
N VAL A 377 37.08 -18.08 -0.84
CA VAL A 377 37.91 -18.72 0.18
C VAL A 377 37.05 -19.65 1.04
N GLN A 378 37.29 -20.95 0.94
CA GLN A 378 36.65 -21.98 1.73
C GLN A 378 37.63 -22.53 2.77
N LYS A 379 37.20 -22.62 4.03
CA LYS A 379 37.98 -23.22 5.13
C LYS A 379 37.37 -24.58 5.49
N ASN A 380 38.18 -25.62 5.43
CA ASN A 380 37.75 -27.00 5.64
C ASN A 380 38.29 -27.52 6.98
N GLY A 381 37.40 -28.04 7.82
CA GLY A 381 37.70 -28.53 9.17
C GLY A 381 36.98 -27.74 10.27
N TRP A 382 36.60 -28.43 11.35
CA TRP A 382 35.89 -27.85 12.48
C TRP A 382 36.37 -28.50 13.79
N PRO A 383 36.52 -27.76 14.91
CA PRO A 383 36.32 -26.30 15.05
C PRO A 383 37.50 -25.46 14.54
N ILE A 384 38.55 -26.08 13.97
CA ILE A 384 39.73 -25.41 13.41
C ILE A 384 39.89 -25.83 11.95
N ALA A 385 40.20 -24.88 11.07
CA ALA A 385 40.53 -25.16 9.67
C ALA A 385 41.82 -25.99 9.57
N LEU A 386 41.75 -27.11 8.85
CA LEU A 386 42.88 -28.00 8.54
C LEU A 386 43.37 -27.81 7.10
N SER A 387 42.53 -27.27 6.22
CA SER A 387 42.94 -26.76 4.91
C SER A 387 42.13 -25.53 4.49
N THR A 388 42.74 -24.68 3.66
CA THR A 388 42.11 -23.52 3.04
C THR A 388 42.13 -23.68 1.53
N THR A 389 40.96 -23.79 0.90
CA THR A 389 40.81 -23.78 -0.56
C THR A 389 40.54 -22.35 -1.02
N ARG A 390 41.25 -21.89 -2.05
CA ARG A 390 41.09 -20.54 -2.64
C ARG A 390 40.90 -20.62 -4.15
N GLY A 391 40.17 -19.66 -4.71
CA GLY A 391 40.11 -19.43 -6.16
C GLY A 391 39.42 -20.53 -6.99
N ARG A 392 38.75 -21.50 -6.35
CA ARG A 392 37.89 -22.48 -7.06
C ARG A 392 36.66 -21.85 -7.72
N SER A 393 36.21 -20.73 -7.17
CA SER A 393 35.27 -19.81 -7.81
C SER A 393 35.79 -18.39 -7.64
N VAL A 394 35.64 -17.58 -8.68
CA VAL A 394 36.21 -16.23 -8.80
C VAL A 394 35.16 -15.28 -9.34
N THR A 395 34.93 -14.17 -8.62
CA THR A 395 34.15 -13.04 -9.13
C THR A 395 35.11 -12.00 -9.71
N VAL A 396 34.92 -11.62 -10.96
CA VAL A 396 35.71 -10.60 -11.66
C VAL A 396 34.81 -9.40 -11.93
N THR A 397 35.26 -8.20 -11.58
CA THR A 397 34.55 -6.96 -11.89
C THR A 397 35.46 -5.97 -12.59
N ALA A 398 34.94 -5.22 -13.56
CA ALA A 398 35.67 -4.16 -14.25
C ALA A 398 34.70 -3.14 -14.85
N THR A 399 35.16 -1.91 -15.06
CA THR A 399 34.46 -0.92 -15.88
C THR A 399 34.93 -1.04 -17.33
N VAL A 400 34.01 -1.40 -18.23
CA VAL A 400 34.23 -1.36 -19.68
C VAL A 400 33.81 0.01 -20.19
N THR A 401 34.64 0.65 -21.00
CA THR A 401 34.36 1.97 -21.59
C THR A 401 34.45 1.90 -23.11
N ASN A 402 33.45 2.45 -23.79
CA ASN A 402 33.49 2.70 -25.23
C ASN A 402 34.34 3.95 -25.51
N LEU A 403 35.48 3.79 -26.19
CA LEU A 403 36.34 4.92 -26.60
C LEU A 403 36.06 5.38 -28.04
N GLY A 404 35.04 4.80 -28.71
CA GLY A 404 34.53 5.23 -30.00
C GLY A 404 33.64 6.48 -29.92
N ASN A 405 33.37 7.06 -31.10
CA ASN A 405 32.51 8.23 -31.26
C ASN A 405 31.04 7.85 -31.59
N THR A 406 30.70 6.57 -31.52
CA THR A 406 29.41 5.98 -31.89
C THR A 406 28.89 5.08 -30.79
N SER A 407 27.58 5.08 -30.60
CA SER A 407 26.89 4.20 -29.66
C SER A 407 26.76 2.79 -30.26
N GLY A 408 26.85 1.76 -29.42
CA GLY A 408 26.91 0.36 -29.88
C GLY A 408 26.43 -0.65 -28.85
N ILE A 409 26.26 -1.89 -29.32
CA ILE A 409 25.88 -3.05 -28.52
C ILE A 409 27.00 -4.09 -28.67
N TYR A 410 27.60 -4.50 -27.55
CA TYR A 410 28.90 -5.17 -27.53
C TYR A 410 28.88 -6.44 -26.69
N SER A 411 29.34 -7.54 -27.27
CA SER A 411 29.63 -8.79 -26.55
C SER A 411 30.99 -8.73 -25.84
N VAL A 412 31.00 -8.58 -24.52
CA VAL A 412 32.23 -8.53 -23.72
C VAL A 412 32.55 -9.92 -23.16
N GLU A 413 33.65 -10.51 -23.61
CA GLU A 413 34.11 -11.83 -23.15
C GLU A 413 35.14 -11.74 -22.02
N LEU A 414 35.00 -12.61 -21.02
CA LEU A 414 36.05 -12.94 -20.05
C LEU A 414 36.72 -14.25 -20.46
N LEU A 415 38.02 -14.17 -20.76
CA LEU A 415 38.86 -15.31 -21.09
C LEU A 415 39.63 -15.78 -19.87
N VAL A 416 39.74 -17.10 -19.72
CA VAL A 416 40.57 -17.79 -18.72
C VAL A 416 41.53 -18.69 -19.47
N ASP A 417 42.83 -18.50 -19.26
CA ASP A 417 43.91 -19.25 -19.90
C ASP A 417 43.82 -19.28 -21.44
N GLY A 418 43.27 -18.20 -22.02
CA GLY A 418 43.06 -18.03 -23.46
C GLY A 418 41.72 -18.57 -24.01
N ALA A 419 40.87 -19.17 -23.18
CA ALA A 419 39.55 -19.65 -23.58
C ALA A 419 38.43 -18.80 -22.97
N ALA A 420 37.44 -18.39 -23.77
CA ALA A 420 36.24 -17.70 -23.27
C ALA A 420 35.49 -18.58 -22.26
N ARG A 421 35.19 -18.04 -21.07
CA ARG A 421 34.42 -18.74 -20.02
C ARG A 421 33.09 -18.07 -19.69
N SER A 422 32.92 -16.79 -20.02
CA SER A 422 31.67 -16.05 -19.78
C SER A 422 31.62 -14.83 -20.69
N THR A 423 30.44 -14.50 -21.21
CA THR A 423 30.23 -13.38 -22.14
C THR A 423 29.03 -12.58 -21.66
N VAL A 424 29.17 -11.25 -21.62
CA VAL A 424 28.13 -10.30 -21.17
C VAL A 424 27.90 -9.25 -22.25
N VAL A 425 26.67 -9.17 -22.76
CA VAL A 425 26.28 -8.13 -23.70
C VAL A 425 26.02 -6.81 -22.95
N VAL A 426 26.67 -5.74 -23.39
CA VAL A 426 26.45 -4.37 -22.89
C VAL A 426 25.98 -3.45 -24.01
N VAL A 427 25.08 -2.53 -23.68
CA VAL A 427 24.78 -1.34 -24.49
C VAL A 427 25.61 -0.20 -23.91
N LEU A 428 26.30 0.56 -24.77
CA LEU A 428 27.11 1.72 -24.40
C LEU A 428 26.93 2.86 -25.42
N GLU A 429 26.66 4.07 -24.93
CA GLU A 429 26.82 5.29 -25.73
C GLU A 429 28.30 5.57 -26.06
N ALA A 430 28.55 6.50 -26.98
CA ALA A 430 29.89 7.05 -27.22
C ALA A 430 30.49 7.64 -25.92
N GLY A 431 31.65 7.13 -25.49
CA GLY A 431 32.27 7.54 -24.22
C GLY A 431 31.70 6.92 -22.94
N GLU A 432 30.62 6.13 -23.00
CA GLU A 432 30.01 5.54 -21.79
C GLU A 432 30.92 4.49 -21.15
N GLY A 433 30.98 4.48 -19.81
CA GLY A 433 31.64 3.48 -19.00
C GLY A 433 30.67 2.73 -18.09
N ARG A 434 30.59 1.40 -18.22
CA ARG A 434 29.69 0.54 -17.43
C ARG A 434 30.45 -0.57 -16.73
N THR A 435 30.11 -0.81 -15.46
CA THR A 435 30.69 -1.94 -14.72
C THR A 435 30.02 -3.26 -15.12
N VAL A 436 30.85 -4.24 -15.47
CA VAL A 436 30.46 -5.63 -15.72
C VAL A 436 30.97 -6.51 -14.59
N THR A 437 30.23 -7.59 -14.30
CA THR A 437 30.56 -8.59 -13.29
C THR A 437 30.43 -9.97 -13.91
N PHE A 438 31.46 -10.79 -13.77
CA PHE A 438 31.50 -12.19 -14.18
C PHE A 438 31.77 -13.08 -12.97
N THR A 439 31.24 -14.29 -12.98
CA THR A 439 31.57 -15.32 -11.98
C THR A 439 31.99 -16.58 -12.72
N VAL A 440 33.21 -17.05 -12.46
CA VAL A 440 33.75 -18.30 -13.03
C VAL A 440 33.95 -19.30 -11.89
N ALA A 441 33.34 -20.48 -12.02
CA ALA A 441 33.44 -21.58 -11.06
C ALA A 441 34.27 -22.75 -11.63
N ASP A 442 34.49 -23.77 -10.81
CA ASP A 442 35.17 -25.02 -11.17
C ASP A 442 36.55 -24.84 -11.81
N MET A 443 37.29 -23.84 -11.32
CA MET A 443 38.72 -23.68 -11.62
C MET A 443 39.51 -24.91 -11.16
N GLU A 444 40.47 -25.35 -11.97
CA GLU A 444 41.46 -26.36 -11.58
C GLU A 444 42.42 -25.82 -10.49
N ASP A 445 43.35 -26.62 -9.97
CA ASP A 445 44.38 -26.18 -9.00
C ASP A 445 45.66 -25.74 -9.76
N GLY A 446 45.88 -24.43 -9.93
CA GLY A 446 46.98 -23.90 -10.72
C GLY A 446 47.20 -22.38 -10.61
N ASP A 447 48.17 -21.87 -11.35
CA ASP A 447 48.31 -20.44 -11.63
C ASP A 447 47.55 -20.15 -12.95
N HIS A 448 46.60 -19.21 -12.93
CA HIS A 448 45.67 -18.92 -14.03
C HIS A 448 45.80 -17.46 -14.53
N GLU A 449 45.48 -17.24 -15.79
CA GLU A 449 45.50 -15.93 -16.46
C GLU A 449 44.10 -15.52 -16.94
N LEU A 450 43.60 -14.40 -16.40
CA LEU A 450 42.35 -13.76 -16.78
C LEU A 450 42.63 -12.65 -17.78
N THR A 451 41.95 -12.64 -18.93
CA THR A 451 41.98 -11.54 -19.89
C THR A 451 40.57 -11.01 -20.15
N LEU A 452 40.42 -9.69 -20.08
CA LEU A 452 39.19 -8.95 -20.32
C LEU A 452 39.55 -7.70 -21.13
N LEU A 453 39.20 -7.68 -22.41
CA LEU A 453 39.60 -6.64 -23.38
C LEU A 453 41.13 -6.40 -23.33
N ASP A 454 41.56 -5.16 -23.11
CA ASP A 454 42.96 -4.74 -23.03
C ASP A 454 43.60 -4.91 -21.64
N ARG A 455 43.01 -5.73 -20.76
CA ARG A 455 43.53 -6.03 -19.42
C ARG A 455 43.74 -7.52 -19.20
N THR A 456 44.89 -7.84 -18.61
CA THR A 456 45.26 -9.19 -18.20
C THR A 456 45.73 -9.17 -16.75
N ALA A 457 45.34 -10.18 -15.98
CA ALA A 457 45.70 -10.36 -14.58
C ALA A 457 45.87 -11.85 -14.26
N LYS A 458 46.67 -12.16 -13.23
CA LYS A 458 46.96 -13.54 -12.83
C LYS A 458 46.53 -13.81 -11.41
N PHE A 459 46.00 -14.99 -11.15
CA PHE A 459 45.67 -15.47 -9.81
C PHE A 459 46.11 -16.93 -9.63
N ARG A 460 46.06 -17.42 -8.39
CA ARG A 460 46.33 -18.83 -8.08
C ARG A 460 45.15 -19.44 -7.36
N SER A 461 44.71 -20.59 -7.84
CA SER A 461 43.71 -21.45 -7.23
C SER A 461 44.36 -22.59 -6.43
N GLY A 462 43.54 -23.26 -5.62
CA GLY A 462 43.87 -24.55 -5.01
C GLY A 462 43.85 -24.56 -3.49
N THR A 463 44.31 -25.67 -2.92
CA THR A 463 44.13 -25.98 -1.48
C THR A 463 45.44 -26.03 -0.69
N SER A 464 45.60 -25.13 0.29
CA SER A 464 46.70 -25.17 1.27
C SER A 464 46.34 -26.04 2.48
N VAL A 465 47.30 -26.82 2.99
CA VAL A 465 47.16 -27.56 4.27
C VAL A 465 47.68 -26.70 5.42
N GLU A 466 46.85 -26.50 6.43
CA GLU A 466 47.18 -25.71 7.62
C GLU A 466 47.95 -26.58 8.63
N TRP A 467 49.27 -26.69 8.43
CA TRP A 467 50.10 -27.62 9.19
C TRP A 467 50.17 -27.37 10.70
N LEU A 468 50.04 -26.13 11.18
CA LEU A 468 50.12 -25.84 12.62
C LEU A 468 48.96 -26.47 13.44
N PRO A 469 47.67 -26.31 13.04
CA PRO A 469 46.55 -27.09 13.56
C PRO A 469 46.76 -28.61 13.62
N ILE A 470 47.54 -29.18 12.70
CA ILE A 470 47.81 -30.63 12.63
C ILE A 470 48.98 -31.01 13.54
N LEU A 471 50.09 -30.29 13.47
CA LEU A 471 51.34 -30.63 14.15
C LEU A 471 51.30 -30.36 15.66
N VAL A 472 50.65 -29.29 16.11
CA VAL A 472 50.66 -28.90 17.53
C VAL A 472 49.93 -29.92 18.43
N PRO A 473 48.70 -30.39 18.12
CA PRO A 473 48.04 -31.43 18.91
C PRO A 473 48.82 -32.76 18.91
N ASN A 474 49.43 -33.13 17.78
CA ASN A 474 50.25 -34.34 17.68
C ASN A 474 51.53 -34.24 18.54
N ALA A 475 52.24 -33.10 18.50
CA ALA A 475 53.41 -32.86 19.33
C ALA A 475 53.07 -32.86 20.83
N LEU A 476 51.93 -32.31 21.23
CA LEU A 476 51.41 -32.38 22.60
C LEU A 476 51.08 -33.81 23.02
N ALA A 477 50.39 -34.59 22.17
CA ALA A 477 50.06 -35.99 22.44
C ALA A 477 51.30 -36.87 22.58
N ILE A 478 52.30 -36.71 21.70
CA ILE A 478 53.60 -37.42 21.77
C ILE A 478 54.33 -37.04 23.06
N SER A 479 54.36 -35.75 23.42
CA SER A 479 55.01 -35.26 24.64
C SER A 479 54.34 -35.81 25.90
N LEU A 480 53.01 -35.84 25.95
CA LEU A 480 52.23 -36.43 27.04
C LEU A 480 52.48 -37.94 27.16
N LEU A 481 52.52 -38.67 26.04
CA LEU A 481 52.74 -40.11 26.02
C LEU A 481 54.18 -40.47 26.44
N ALA A 482 55.17 -39.66 26.05
CA ALA A 482 56.55 -39.76 26.54
C ALA A 482 56.65 -39.45 28.04
N TYR A 483 55.93 -38.43 28.53
CA TYR A 483 55.86 -38.08 29.95
C TYR A 483 55.22 -39.20 30.80
N VAL A 484 54.13 -39.81 30.33
CA VAL A 484 53.49 -40.96 30.99
C VAL A 484 54.44 -42.17 31.03
N ARG A 485 55.11 -42.51 29.91
CA ARG A 485 56.11 -43.59 29.87
C ARG A 485 57.34 -43.36 30.76
N ARG A 486 57.66 -42.11 31.10
CA ARG A 486 58.77 -41.75 32.01
C ARG A 486 58.42 -41.80 33.50
N ARG A 487 57.16 -42.04 33.89
CA ARG A 487 56.79 -42.21 35.30
C ARG A 487 57.13 -43.64 35.75
N PRO A 488 58.06 -43.85 36.71
CA PRO A 488 58.34 -45.19 37.23
C PRO A 488 57.12 -45.75 37.98
N PRO A 489 56.91 -47.08 37.98
CA PRO A 489 55.77 -47.70 38.65
C PRO A 489 55.84 -47.44 40.16
N ARG A 490 54.82 -46.74 40.70
CA ARG A 490 54.70 -46.53 42.15
C ARG A 490 54.54 -47.87 42.85
N GLY A 491 55.46 -48.17 43.78
CA GLY A 491 55.54 -49.46 44.46
C GLY A 491 54.23 -49.86 45.13
N ARG A 492 53.68 -50.99 44.69
CA ARG A 492 52.42 -51.56 45.18
C ARG A 492 52.61 -52.16 46.59
N ARG A 493 52.49 -51.33 47.63
CA ARG A 493 52.46 -51.83 49.02
C ARG A 493 51.23 -52.74 49.21
N SER A 494 51.49 -54.02 49.47
CA SER A 494 50.44 -54.98 49.82
C SER A 494 49.85 -54.66 51.19
N GLY A 495 48.53 -54.89 51.34
CA GLY A 495 47.88 -54.90 52.65
C GLY A 495 47.88 -56.29 53.29
N GLY A 496 47.58 -56.32 54.60
CA GLY A 496 46.93 -57.45 55.28
C GLY A 496 45.70 -56.87 56.00
N ARG A 497 44.49 -57.44 55.89
CA ARG A 497 43.97 -58.80 56.15
C ARG A 497 43.31 -58.93 57.54
N GLY A 498 41.99 -58.76 57.52
CA GLY A 498 40.97 -59.30 58.43
C GLY A 498 39.66 -59.20 57.63
N ALA A 499 38.99 -60.29 57.24
CA ALA A 499 38.16 -61.17 58.08
C ALA A 499 37.01 -60.36 58.72
N LEU A 500 35.73 -60.71 58.54
CA LEU A 500 35.16 -62.07 58.59
C LEU A 500 34.11 -62.40 57.49
N ARG A 501 33.40 -63.51 57.69
CA ARG A 501 32.56 -64.27 56.75
C ARG A 501 31.08 -64.19 57.18
N GLY A 502 30.15 -63.98 56.25
CA GLY A 502 28.70 -63.97 56.48
C GLY A 502 27.93 -64.39 55.22
N SER A 503 26.73 -64.94 55.39
CA SER A 503 25.90 -65.56 54.34
C SER A 503 24.77 -64.63 53.83
N PRO A 504 24.11 -64.92 52.69
CA PRO A 504 23.18 -64.00 52.01
C PRO A 504 21.69 -64.20 52.39
N GLN A 505 20.79 -63.52 51.65
CA GLN A 505 19.31 -63.37 51.78
C GLN A 505 18.83 -62.17 52.64
N GLU A 506 17.68 -61.51 52.40
CA GLU A 506 16.78 -61.38 51.21
C GLU A 506 15.67 -60.31 51.44
N VAL A 507 15.39 -59.44 50.44
CA VAL A 507 14.10 -58.72 50.18
C VAL A 507 13.59 -57.65 51.21
N GLN A 508 12.55 -56.90 50.77
CA GLN A 508 11.66 -55.97 51.51
C GLN A 508 12.17 -54.55 51.89
N GLU A 509 11.40 -53.47 51.76
CA GLU A 509 10.11 -53.23 51.06
C GLU A 509 9.95 -51.72 50.68
N ALA A 510 8.88 -51.35 49.96
CA ALA A 510 8.54 -49.95 49.64
C ALA A 510 7.70 -49.28 50.76
N PRO A 511 7.43 -47.96 50.72
CA PRO A 511 6.25 -47.48 49.98
C PRO A 511 6.36 -46.07 49.35
N GLY A 512 5.35 -45.68 48.55
CA GLY A 512 4.98 -44.28 48.26
C GLY A 512 3.72 -43.88 49.06
N PRO A 513 2.91 -42.86 48.66
CA PRO A 513 3.00 -42.03 47.45
C PRO A 513 2.80 -40.50 47.72
N SER A 514 2.42 -39.74 46.68
CA SER A 514 1.92 -38.33 46.67
C SER A 514 2.97 -37.22 46.63
N ALA A 515 2.73 -36.02 46.08
CA ALA A 515 1.85 -35.54 44.99
C ALA A 515 2.18 -34.04 44.71
N LEU A 516 1.67 -33.46 43.60
CA LEU A 516 1.67 -32.01 43.25
C LEU A 516 3.06 -31.39 42.90
N GLU A 517 3.24 -30.42 41.98
CA GLU A 517 2.39 -29.82 40.92
C GLU A 517 3.25 -28.91 39.99
N ASN A 518 2.70 -28.48 38.83
CA ASN A 518 3.15 -27.42 37.89
C ASN A 518 4.15 -27.75 36.75
N GLY A 519 3.87 -27.21 35.56
CA GLY A 519 4.85 -26.95 34.47
C GLY A 519 4.59 -27.63 33.12
N VAL A 520 4.14 -26.88 32.10
CA VAL A 520 3.90 -27.34 30.71
C VAL A 520 5.05 -26.88 29.78
N PRO A 521 5.46 -27.64 28.73
CA PRO A 521 6.75 -27.45 28.05
C PRO A 521 6.70 -26.80 26.65
N MET A 522 7.85 -26.26 26.22
CA MET A 522 8.29 -25.94 24.85
C MET A 522 9.84 -26.02 24.84
N GLY A 523 10.55 -26.37 23.76
CA GLY A 523 10.16 -26.75 22.40
C GLY A 523 11.34 -27.37 21.65
N GLU A 524 11.23 -27.54 20.33
CA GLU A 524 12.23 -28.20 19.47
C GLU A 524 13.56 -27.45 19.33
N LEU A 525 14.63 -28.19 19.02
CA LEU A 525 15.62 -27.82 17.99
C LEU A 525 16.27 -29.09 17.42
N ALA A 526 16.67 -29.05 16.15
CA ALA A 526 16.85 -30.25 15.31
C ALA A 526 18.29 -30.47 14.80
N SER A 527 18.50 -31.58 14.07
CA SER A 527 19.68 -31.92 13.26
C SER A 527 20.96 -32.30 14.07
N ASN A 528 21.95 -33.04 13.55
CA ASN A 528 22.08 -33.79 12.29
C ASN A 528 23.18 -34.86 12.44
N ALA A 529 23.08 -36.01 11.76
CA ALA A 529 24.22 -36.92 11.49
C ALA A 529 23.90 -37.97 10.40
N ASP A 530 24.59 -37.93 9.27
CA ASP A 530 24.54 -38.96 8.22
C ASP A 530 25.30 -40.24 8.60
N ILE A 531 24.88 -41.38 8.03
CA ILE A 531 25.78 -42.47 7.65
C ILE A 531 25.46 -42.86 6.20
N ALA A 532 26.46 -42.77 5.32
CA ALA A 532 26.31 -43.01 3.89
C ALA A 532 26.32 -44.50 3.51
N ASN A 533 25.79 -44.83 2.33
CA ASN A 533 25.99 -46.13 1.66
C ASN A 533 26.43 -45.94 0.20
N PRO A 534 27.69 -46.24 -0.18
CA PRO A 534 28.25 -45.87 -1.48
C PRO A 534 28.19 -47.01 -2.53
N GLN A 535 27.01 -47.31 -3.09
CA GLN A 535 26.89 -48.10 -4.33
C GLN A 535 25.70 -47.65 -5.20
N LEU A 536 25.96 -46.84 -6.25
CA LEU A 536 25.18 -46.80 -7.51
C LEU A 536 25.77 -45.87 -8.61
N LEU A 537 27.10 -45.72 -8.68
CA LEU A 537 27.78 -45.09 -9.82
C LEU A 537 28.58 -46.15 -10.59
N GLY A 538 27.93 -46.77 -11.58
CA GLY A 538 28.46 -47.95 -12.29
C GLY A 538 27.78 -48.30 -13.61
N SER A 539 27.00 -47.37 -14.20
CA SER A 539 26.46 -47.47 -15.56
C SER A 539 26.07 -46.08 -16.07
N ILE A 540 26.03 -45.88 -17.39
CA ILE A 540 25.86 -44.57 -18.07
C ILE A 540 27.15 -43.71 -18.05
N SER A 541 28.26 -44.29 -18.51
CA SER A 541 29.47 -43.55 -18.93
C SER A 541 30.08 -44.13 -20.21
N ASP A 542 29.34 -44.97 -20.94
CA ASP A 542 29.88 -45.91 -21.94
C ASP A 542 28.97 -46.02 -23.18
N LYS A 543 28.37 -44.88 -23.59
CA LYS A 543 27.42 -44.86 -24.73
C LYS A 543 27.24 -43.52 -25.48
N LEU A 544 28.09 -42.51 -25.23
CA LEU A 544 28.06 -41.21 -25.94
C LEU A 544 29.44 -40.71 -26.41
N GLU A 545 30.45 -41.58 -26.50
CA GLU A 545 31.72 -41.27 -27.18
C GLU A 545 31.55 -41.52 -28.69
N GLY A 546 31.00 -40.53 -29.43
CA GLY A 546 30.45 -40.81 -30.77
C GLY A 546 30.39 -39.68 -31.80
N ARG A 547 30.85 -38.46 -31.50
CA ARG A 547 31.15 -37.39 -32.48
C ARG A 547 32.02 -36.31 -31.83
N ARG A 548 33.15 -35.99 -32.46
CA ARG A 548 33.95 -34.78 -32.19
C ARG A 548 33.87 -33.91 -33.43
N GLU A 549 33.37 -32.69 -33.29
CA GLU A 549 33.47 -31.64 -34.30
C GLU A 549 34.00 -30.37 -33.59
N HIS A 550 34.74 -29.53 -34.31
CA HIS A 550 35.67 -28.56 -33.71
C HIS A 550 35.02 -27.16 -33.61
N PRO A 551 35.18 -26.42 -32.49
CA PRO A 551 34.57 -25.10 -32.33
C PRO A 551 35.39 -24.01 -33.05
N SER A 552 35.26 -23.92 -34.39
CA SER A 552 35.89 -22.87 -35.20
C SER A 552 35.12 -22.44 -36.46
N ASP A 553 34.01 -23.08 -36.81
CA ASP A 553 33.30 -22.86 -38.09
C ASP A 553 31.78 -22.66 -37.91
N ILE A 554 31.37 -21.57 -37.23
CA ILE A 554 29.96 -21.10 -37.22
C ILE A 554 29.90 -19.59 -37.50
N ALA A 555 30.04 -19.21 -38.77
CA ALA A 555 29.89 -17.84 -39.25
C ALA A 555 29.13 -17.79 -40.59
N ASN A 556 27.84 -18.17 -40.58
CA ASN A 556 26.94 -18.02 -41.74
C ASN A 556 25.48 -17.80 -41.30
N PRO A 557 24.85 -16.65 -41.62
CA PRO A 557 23.51 -16.29 -41.11
C PRO A 557 22.33 -17.03 -41.79
N GLN A 558 22.54 -17.99 -42.69
CA GLN A 558 21.44 -18.66 -43.41
C GLN A 558 20.65 -19.71 -42.59
N LEU A 559 20.98 -19.97 -41.33
CA LEU A 559 20.37 -21.06 -40.52
C LEU A 559 19.23 -20.62 -39.58
N MET A 560 18.72 -19.39 -39.69
CA MET A 560 17.51 -18.94 -38.97
C MET A 560 16.20 -19.16 -39.74
N GLY A 561 16.25 -19.61 -41.00
CA GLY A 561 15.04 -19.99 -41.76
C GLY A 561 14.48 -21.37 -41.38
N SER A 562 15.31 -22.28 -40.86
CA SER A 562 14.97 -23.70 -40.68
C SER A 562 14.33 -24.06 -39.35
N ILE A 563 14.20 -23.11 -38.41
CA ILE A 563 13.66 -23.40 -37.06
C ILE A 563 12.13 -23.30 -37.00
N SER A 564 11.47 -22.56 -37.91
CA SER A 564 10.01 -22.61 -38.06
C SER A 564 9.55 -23.88 -38.78
N GLU A 565 10.16 -24.25 -39.91
CA GLU A 565 9.81 -25.49 -40.63
C GLU A 565 10.05 -26.77 -39.81
N ALA A 566 11.06 -26.77 -38.93
CA ALA A 566 11.32 -27.89 -38.01
C ALA A 566 10.24 -28.07 -36.92
N LEU A 567 9.39 -27.06 -36.68
CA LEU A 567 8.35 -27.08 -35.64
C LEU A 567 6.95 -27.42 -36.17
N GLU A 568 6.64 -27.14 -37.44
CA GLU A 568 5.37 -27.56 -38.06
C GLU A 568 5.42 -28.98 -38.64
N GLY A 569 6.61 -29.51 -38.95
CA GLY A 569 6.77 -30.79 -39.65
C GLY A 569 6.64 -32.08 -38.83
N ARG A 570 6.23 -32.06 -37.54
CA ARG A 570 6.39 -33.24 -36.66
C ARG A 570 5.27 -33.60 -35.67
N ILE A 571 4.02 -33.26 -35.98
CA ILE A 571 2.85 -33.94 -35.36
C ILE A 571 2.13 -34.78 -36.43
N GLY A 572 2.60 -36.01 -36.63
CA GLY A 572 2.00 -36.97 -37.55
C GLY A 572 2.60 -38.37 -37.41
N SER A 573 1.80 -39.33 -36.94
CA SER A 573 2.17 -40.71 -36.56
C SER A 573 3.13 -40.82 -35.35
N ALA A 574 2.98 -41.76 -34.40
CA ALA A 574 1.84 -42.63 -34.07
C ALA A 574 1.82 -42.88 -32.51
N PRO A 575 1.42 -44.03 -31.93
CA PRO A 575 0.35 -44.03 -30.92
C PRO A 575 0.79 -44.42 -29.49
N ASP A 576 -0.22 -44.54 -28.63
CA ASP A 576 -0.24 -45.27 -27.34
C ASP A 576 0.49 -44.67 -26.11
N GLY A 577 -0.31 -44.04 -25.23
CA GLY A 577 -0.52 -44.70 -23.92
C GLY A 577 0.04 -44.08 -22.64
N ASN A 578 -0.22 -42.81 -22.31
CA ASN A 578 -0.24 -42.38 -20.90
C ASN A 578 -1.27 -41.25 -20.60
N PRO A 579 -2.40 -41.54 -19.92
CA PRO A 579 -3.51 -40.60 -19.78
C PRO A 579 -3.37 -39.55 -18.66
N GLN A 580 -2.26 -39.48 -17.90
CA GLN A 580 -2.15 -38.54 -16.77
C GLN A 580 -1.61 -37.14 -17.10
N LEU A 581 -1.15 -36.87 -18.33
CA LEU A 581 -0.67 -35.53 -18.73
C LEU A 581 -1.75 -34.62 -19.35
N MET A 582 -2.92 -35.15 -19.73
CA MET A 582 -4.01 -34.37 -20.35
C MET A 582 -5.00 -33.75 -19.34
N ARG A 583 -4.51 -33.09 -18.28
CA ARG A 583 -5.37 -32.32 -17.34
C ARG A 583 -4.84 -30.97 -16.86
N SER A 584 -3.66 -30.53 -17.29
CA SER A 584 -3.02 -29.27 -16.84
C SER A 584 -2.85 -28.20 -17.94
N LEU A 585 -3.26 -28.47 -19.18
CA LEU A 585 -3.06 -27.58 -20.34
C LEU A 585 -4.35 -27.42 -21.18
N GLY A 586 -5.46 -27.06 -20.53
CA GLY A 586 -6.79 -27.04 -21.16
C GLY A 586 -7.71 -25.91 -20.69
N SER A 587 -7.22 -24.67 -20.62
CA SER A 587 -8.04 -23.50 -20.20
C SER A 587 -7.60 -22.15 -20.77
N VAL A 588 -6.88 -22.13 -21.90
CA VAL A 588 -6.63 -20.93 -22.73
C VAL A 588 -6.73 -21.37 -24.20
N TRP A 589 -7.22 -20.48 -25.08
CA TRP A 589 -7.61 -20.70 -26.49
C TRP A 589 -9.02 -21.23 -26.75
N GLU A 590 -10.02 -20.33 -26.66
CA GLU A 590 -10.99 -20.11 -27.76
C GLU A 590 -11.93 -18.93 -27.43
N TRP A 591 -11.82 -17.82 -28.19
CA TRP A 591 -12.95 -17.02 -28.74
C TRP A 591 -12.47 -15.70 -29.38
N ARG A 592 -12.26 -15.70 -30.70
CA ARG A 592 -12.36 -14.49 -31.56
C ARG A 592 -12.31 -14.82 -33.06
N ARG A 593 -13.49 -14.99 -33.68
CA ARG A 593 -13.90 -14.29 -34.91
C ARG A 593 -15.31 -14.69 -35.37
N ALA A 594 -16.20 -13.71 -35.43
CA ALA A 594 -17.35 -13.69 -36.33
C ALA A 594 -17.51 -12.23 -36.83
N PRO A 595 -17.49 -11.97 -38.16
CA PRO A 595 -17.68 -10.64 -38.73
C PRO A 595 -19.18 -10.27 -38.84
N PRO A 596 -19.54 -8.99 -39.07
CA PRO A 596 -20.90 -8.51 -38.89
C PRO A 596 -21.80 -8.65 -40.13
N ASN A 597 -23.11 -8.73 -39.87
CA ASN A 597 -24.19 -8.24 -40.74
C ASN A 597 -25.42 -7.96 -39.85
N GLY A 598 -26.36 -7.11 -40.30
CA GLY A 598 -27.52 -6.74 -39.50
C GLY A 598 -28.77 -6.45 -40.33
N GLY A 599 -29.83 -5.98 -39.66
CA GLY A 599 -31.02 -5.41 -40.29
C GLY A 599 -32.34 -6.18 -40.07
N ASN A 600 -33.33 -5.48 -39.51
CA ASN A 600 -34.79 -5.70 -39.56
C ASN A 600 -35.40 -6.97 -38.92
N GLY A 601 -36.53 -6.76 -38.22
CA GLY A 601 -37.42 -7.83 -37.74
C GLY A 601 -38.37 -7.36 -36.63
N MET A 602 -39.50 -6.73 -36.98
CA MET A 602 -40.47 -6.17 -36.04
C MET A 602 -41.15 -7.22 -35.14
N ALA A 603 -41.35 -6.87 -33.86
CA ALA A 603 -42.55 -7.12 -33.08
C ALA A 603 -42.67 -6.05 -31.97
#